data_AF-A0A523HLI9-F1
#
_entry.id   AF-A0A523HLI9-F1
#
_cell.length_a   1.000
_cell.length_b   1.000
_cell.length_c   1.000
_cell.angle_alpha   90.00
_cell.angle_beta   90.00
_cell.angle_gamma   90.00
#
_symmetry.space_group_name_H-M   'P 1'
#
loop_
_entity.id
_entity.type
_entity.pdbx_description
1 polymer ?
#
loop_
_entity_poly.entity_id
_entity_poly.type
_entity_poly.pdbx_seq_one_letter_code
_entity_poly.pdbx_strand_id
1 'polypeptide(L)'
;MLGLMFYFVIISLYYVYIFSAKLNERLLRESELKALVKEAELRSLKFQLNPHFIFNSLNSLNSLTLSDPERASEMTVKLGDYLRTTLSRTDKQKSTLGEELDSARLYIDIEKVRFGDKIDYREDIGSNCLDLAVPSMIIQPFGKCYQTRSVRKSRKSDHQSDREKKWSLPET
;
A
#
# COMPACT_ATOMS: atom_id res chain seq x y z
N MET A 1 -33.53 46.01 46.51
CA MET A 1 -32.15 45.99 46.00
C MET A 1 -31.48 44.63 46.16
N LEU A 2 -31.39 44.06 47.37
CA LEU A 2 -30.68 42.78 47.60
C LEU A 2 -31.22 41.59 46.78
N GLY A 3 -32.55 41.40 46.72
CA GLY A 3 -33.16 40.31 45.95
C GLY A 3 -32.93 40.39 44.44
N LEU A 4 -32.85 41.61 43.90
CA LEU A 4 -32.53 41.85 42.49
C LEU A 4 -31.07 41.46 42.19
N MET A 5 -30.15 41.74 43.13
CA MET A 5 -28.75 41.29 43.00
C MET A 5 -28.64 39.77 43.04
N PHE A 6 -29.36 39.09 43.94
CA PHE A 6 -29.39 37.61 43.98
C PHE A 6 -29.95 37.01 42.68
N TYR A 7 -31.01 37.60 42.13
CA TYR A 7 -31.58 37.16 40.86
C TYR A 7 -30.57 37.24 39.70
N PHE A 8 -29.83 38.36 39.59
CA PHE A 8 -28.78 38.50 38.58
C PHE A 8 -27.62 37.52 38.79
N VAL A 9 -27.22 37.25 40.04
CA VAL A 9 -26.17 36.26 40.34
C VAL A 9 -26.61 34.86 39.91
N ILE A 10 -27.83 34.44 40.22
CA ILE A 10 -28.35 33.11 39.82
C ILE A 10 -28.39 32.99 38.30
N ILE A 11 -28.89 34.03 37.61
CA ILE A 11 -28.89 34.07 36.14
C ILE A 11 -27.47 33.99 35.57
N SER A 12 -26.54 34.77 36.13
CA SER A 12 -25.14 34.75 35.72
C SER A 12 -24.53 33.36 35.88
N LEU A 13 -24.76 32.69 37.02
CA LEU A 13 -24.28 31.33 37.27
C LEU A 13 -24.90 30.32 36.31
N TYR A 14 -26.21 30.45 36.03
CA TYR A 14 -26.91 29.62 35.05
C TYR A 14 -26.31 29.77 33.64
N TYR A 15 -26.05 31.00 33.21
CA TYR A 15 -25.40 31.26 31.92
C TYR A 15 -23.97 30.75 31.86
N VAL A 16 -23.19 30.92 32.94
CA VAL A 16 -21.82 30.39 33.03
C VAL A 16 -21.82 28.86 32.95
N TYR A 17 -22.78 28.20 33.59
CA TYR A 17 -22.93 26.74 33.52
C TYR A 17 -23.20 26.26 32.09
N ILE A 18 -24.19 26.87 31.40
CA ILE A 18 -24.50 26.53 30.01
C ILE A 18 -23.31 26.80 29.09
N PHE A 19 -22.64 27.94 29.28
CA PHE A 19 -21.49 28.30 28.47
C PHE A 19 -20.35 27.29 28.63
N SER A 20 -20.06 26.88 29.87
CA SER A 20 -19.05 25.88 30.19
C SER A 20 -19.38 24.51 29.57
N ALA A 21 -20.64 24.07 29.67
CA ALA A 21 -21.09 22.82 29.05
C ALA A 21 -20.92 22.85 27.52
N LYS A 22 -21.28 23.97 26.89
CA LYS A 22 -21.17 24.16 25.43
C LYS A 22 -19.72 24.25 24.96
N LEU A 23 -18.81 24.80 25.76
CA LEU A 23 -17.38 24.79 25.49
C LEU A 23 -16.81 23.38 25.51
N ASN A 24 -17.17 22.58 26.52
CA ASN A 24 -16.72 21.19 26.62
C ASN A 24 -17.22 20.35 25.44
N GLU A 25 -18.49 20.51 25.04
CA GLU A 25 -19.04 19.82 23.88
C GLU A 25 -18.28 20.18 22.58
N ARG A 26 -17.97 21.46 22.38
CA ARG A 26 -17.19 21.92 21.22
C ARG A 26 -15.78 21.35 21.23
N LEU A 27 -15.12 21.35 22.38
CA LEU A 27 -13.76 20.82 22.53
C LEU A 27 -13.72 19.32 22.22
N LEU A 28 -14.69 18.57 22.75
CA LEU A 28 -14.83 17.14 22.48
C LEU A 28 -15.03 16.89 20.99
N ARG A 29 -15.99 17.59 20.37
CA ARG A 29 -16.30 17.46 18.95
C ARG A 29 -15.13 17.83 18.05
N GLU A 30 -14.37 18.86 18.41
CA GLU A 30 -13.16 19.25 17.68
C GLU A 30 -12.08 18.16 17.79
N SER A 31 -11.91 17.56 18.96
CA SER A 31 -10.96 16.46 19.16
C SER A 31 -11.35 15.20 18.37
N GLU A 32 -12.65 14.88 18.33
CA GLU A 32 -13.19 13.77 17.53
C GLU A 32 -12.99 14.01 16.03
N LEU A 33 -13.29 15.21 15.54
CA LEU A 33 -13.05 15.58 14.14
C LEU A 33 -11.56 15.50 13.79
N LYS A 34 -10.69 16.02 14.64
CA LYS A 34 -9.23 15.91 14.46
C LYS A 34 -8.77 14.45 14.44
N ALA A 35 -9.34 13.59 15.30
CA ALA A 35 -9.04 12.17 15.30
C ALA A 35 -9.49 11.49 14.01
N LEU A 36 -10.71 11.79 13.53
CA LEU A 36 -11.24 11.26 12.28
C LEU A 36 -10.43 11.70 11.06
N VAL A 37 -10.01 12.96 11.01
CA VAL A 37 -9.12 13.49 9.95
C VAL A 37 -7.79 12.74 9.96
N LYS A 38 -7.13 12.65 11.13
CA LYS A 38 -5.88 11.89 11.26
C LYS A 38 -6.04 10.43 10.86
N GLU A 39 -7.14 9.80 11.24
CA GLU A 39 -7.41 8.41 10.88
C GLU A 39 -7.66 8.25 9.37
N ALA A 40 -8.33 9.21 8.73
CA ALA A 40 -8.51 9.26 7.28
C ALA A 40 -7.17 9.47 6.55
N GLU A 41 -6.31 10.37 7.03
CA GLU A 41 -4.96 10.58 6.51
C GLU A 41 -4.11 9.31 6.63
N LEU A 42 -4.13 8.65 7.79
CA LEU A 42 -3.44 7.38 8.01
C LEU A 42 -3.99 6.27 7.11
N ARG A 43 -5.31 6.17 6.92
CA ARG A 43 -5.91 5.21 5.99
C ARG A 43 -5.49 5.51 4.55
N SER A 44 -5.52 6.78 4.13
CA SER A 44 -5.06 7.19 2.80
C SER A 44 -3.59 6.79 2.58
N LEU A 45 -2.72 7.07 3.56
CA LEU A 45 -1.32 6.67 3.51
C LEU A 45 -1.15 5.14 3.45
N LYS A 46 -1.97 4.39 4.19
CA LYS A 46 -2.01 2.92 4.13
C LYS A 46 -2.50 2.38 2.78
N PHE A 47 -3.44 3.06 2.13
CA PHE A 47 -3.95 2.68 0.80
C PHE A 47 -2.94 2.94 -0.31
N GLN A 48 -2.10 3.96 -0.13
CA GLN A 48 -0.99 4.28 -1.03
C GLN A 48 0.14 3.25 -0.95
N LEU A 49 0.27 2.59 0.20
CA LEU A 49 1.06 1.38 0.34
C LEU A 49 0.25 0.18 -0.18
N ASN A 50 0.89 -0.82 -0.80
CA ASN A 50 0.22 -2.07 -1.14
C ASN A 50 0.39 -3.05 0.04
N PRO A 51 -0.57 -3.13 0.99
CA PRO A 51 -0.37 -3.88 2.24
C PRO A 51 -0.14 -5.37 1.99
N HIS A 52 -0.78 -5.94 0.96
CA HIS A 52 -0.57 -7.32 0.56
C HIS A 52 0.86 -7.56 0.07
N PHE A 53 1.40 -6.63 -0.74
CA PHE A 53 2.79 -6.70 -1.17
C PHE A 53 3.76 -6.62 0.00
N ILE A 54 3.58 -5.67 0.92
CA ILE A 54 4.47 -5.52 2.08
C ILE A 54 4.44 -6.79 2.93
N PHE A 55 3.25 -7.34 3.21
CA PHE A 55 3.13 -8.57 3.99
C PHE A 55 3.80 -9.77 3.30
N ASN A 56 3.61 -9.92 1.98
CA ASN A 56 4.27 -10.98 1.22
C ASN A 56 5.79 -10.82 1.19
N SER A 57 6.26 -9.59 1.00
CA SER A 57 7.68 -9.27 1.00
C SER A 57 8.33 -9.57 2.36
N LEU A 58 7.67 -9.23 3.47
CA LEU A 58 8.14 -9.56 4.82
C LEU A 58 8.15 -11.07 5.08
N ASN A 59 7.13 -11.81 4.62
CA ASN A 59 7.11 -13.27 4.76
C ASN A 59 8.25 -13.94 3.97
N SER A 60 8.51 -13.47 2.75
CA SER A 60 9.63 -13.97 1.95
C SER A 60 10.97 -13.62 2.59
N LEU A 61 11.13 -12.39 3.09
CA LEU A 61 12.32 -12.00 3.86
C LEU A 61 12.53 -12.93 5.06
N ASN A 62 11.49 -13.24 5.84
CA ASN A 62 11.56 -14.15 6.97
C ASN A 62 11.90 -15.61 6.56
N SER A 63 11.53 -16.03 5.35
CA SER A 63 11.97 -17.34 4.83
C SER A 63 13.43 -17.32 4.35
N LEU A 64 13.88 -16.18 3.82
CA LEU A 64 15.25 -15.98 3.32
C LEU A 64 16.25 -15.83 4.47
N THR A 65 15.89 -15.23 5.62
CA THR A 65 16.80 -15.10 6.76
C THR A 65 17.39 -16.44 7.23
N LEU A 66 16.65 -17.54 7.08
CA LEU A 66 17.09 -18.89 7.43
C LEU A 66 17.72 -19.65 6.24
N SER A 67 17.31 -19.37 5.01
CA SER A 67 17.72 -20.15 3.82
C SER A 67 18.81 -19.49 2.99
N ASP A 68 18.80 -18.16 2.88
CA ASP A 68 19.75 -17.34 2.12
C ASP A 68 19.86 -15.93 2.75
N PRO A 69 20.74 -15.75 3.74
CA PRO A 69 20.90 -14.48 4.45
C PRO A 69 21.34 -13.32 3.57
N GLU A 70 22.07 -13.59 2.48
CA GLU A 70 22.55 -12.57 1.55
C GLU A 70 21.37 -11.98 0.76
N ARG A 71 20.51 -12.84 0.20
CA ARG A 71 19.25 -12.38 -0.42
C ARG A 71 18.29 -11.74 0.57
N ALA A 72 18.26 -12.18 1.82
CA ALA A 72 17.44 -11.53 2.86
C ALA A 72 17.90 -10.08 3.10
N SER A 73 19.21 -9.85 3.14
CA SER A 73 19.80 -8.52 3.26
C SER A 73 19.46 -7.64 2.06
N GLU A 74 19.62 -8.17 0.84
CA GLU A 74 19.24 -7.47 -0.39
C GLU A 74 17.76 -7.09 -0.41
N MET A 75 16.88 -8.02 -0.02
CA MET A 75 15.44 -7.79 0.07
C MET A 75 15.10 -6.69 1.09
N THR A 76 15.82 -6.65 2.21
CA THR A 76 15.63 -5.65 3.27
C THR A 76 15.93 -4.24 2.76
N VAL A 77 17.05 -4.07 2.05
CA VAL A 77 17.45 -2.78 1.46
C VAL A 77 16.42 -2.32 0.43
N LYS A 78 16.07 -3.19 -0.53
CA LYS A 78 15.10 -2.85 -1.59
C LYS A 78 13.72 -2.51 -1.01
N LEU A 79 13.25 -3.25 0.01
CA LEU A 79 11.98 -2.97 0.67
C LEU A 79 12.02 -1.63 1.42
N GLY A 80 13.14 -1.31 2.08
CA GLY A 80 13.36 -0.02 2.73
C GLY A 80 13.31 1.14 1.74
N ASP A 81 14.00 1.03 0.61
CA ASP A 81 14.01 2.03 -0.46
C ASP A 81 12.63 2.22 -1.08
N TYR A 82 11.87 1.13 -1.25
CA TYR A 82 10.49 1.18 -1.75
C TYR A 82 9.56 1.93 -0.79
N LEU A 83 9.62 1.63 0.50
CA LEU A 83 8.82 2.32 1.51
C LEU A 83 9.19 3.80 1.59
N ARG A 84 10.48 4.13 1.60
CA ARG A 84 10.97 5.52 1.63
C ARG A 84 10.49 6.30 0.41
N THR A 85 10.63 5.74 -0.78
CA THR A 85 10.27 6.39 -2.04
C THR A 85 8.77 6.56 -2.17
N THR A 86 7.98 5.56 -1.77
CA THR A 86 6.52 5.62 -1.80
C THR A 86 6.00 6.70 -0.84
N LEU A 87 6.51 6.74 0.39
CA LEU A 87 6.10 7.74 1.38
C LEU A 87 6.55 9.17 1.04
N SER A 88 7.70 9.33 0.37
CA SER A 88 8.20 10.65 -0.04
C SER A 88 7.47 11.23 -1.27
N ARG A 89 6.78 10.38 -2.05
CA ARG A 89 6.06 10.78 -3.27
C ARG A 89 4.58 11.07 -3.04
N THR A 90 4.04 10.73 -1.86
CA THR A 90 2.63 10.91 -1.46
C THR A 90 2.09 12.33 -1.64
N ASP A 91 2.93 13.37 -1.53
CA ASP A 91 2.48 14.77 -1.65
C ASP A 91 2.41 15.29 -3.10
N LYS A 92 2.86 14.52 -4.10
CA LYS A 92 2.85 14.96 -5.52
C LYS A 92 1.59 14.48 -6.24
N GLN A 93 0.68 15.40 -6.58
CA GLN A 93 -0.52 15.13 -7.41
C GLN A 93 -0.21 14.81 -8.89
N LYS A 94 0.99 15.15 -9.37
CA LYS A 94 1.47 14.86 -10.73
C LYS A 94 2.90 14.32 -10.64
N SER A 95 3.15 13.19 -11.27
CA SER A 95 4.47 12.59 -11.43
C SER A 95 4.84 12.51 -12.91
N THR A 96 6.12 12.39 -13.22
CA THR A 96 6.52 12.09 -14.61
C THR A 96 6.36 10.60 -14.89
N LEU A 97 6.18 10.23 -16.16
CA LEU A 97 6.15 8.81 -16.54
C LEU A 97 7.43 8.08 -16.09
N GLY A 98 8.58 8.75 -16.14
CA GLY A 98 9.84 8.23 -15.60
C GLY A 98 9.77 7.93 -14.11
N GLU A 99 9.23 8.83 -13.28
CA GLU A 99 9.06 8.58 -11.84
C GLU A 99 8.14 7.36 -11.59
N GLU A 100 7.05 7.21 -12.35
CA GLU A 100 6.14 6.05 -12.23
C GLU A 100 6.82 4.74 -12.65
N LEU A 101 7.64 4.76 -13.71
CA LEU A 101 8.41 3.62 -14.17
C LEU A 101 9.47 3.20 -13.15
N ASP A 102 10.15 4.15 -12.51
CA ASP A 102 11.11 3.85 -11.45
C ASP A 102 10.45 3.18 -10.25
N SER A 103 9.24 3.62 -9.87
CA SER A 103 8.43 2.93 -8.85
C SER A 103 8.11 1.49 -9.28
N ALA A 104 7.78 1.27 -10.55
CA ALA A 104 7.46 -0.04 -11.09
C ALA A 104 8.68 -0.97 -11.17
N ARG A 105 9.86 -0.44 -11.55
CA ARG A 105 11.14 -1.16 -11.54
C ARG A 105 11.49 -1.65 -10.14
N LEU A 106 11.39 -0.77 -9.15
CA LEU A 106 11.66 -1.11 -7.76
C LEU A 106 10.71 -2.19 -7.23
N TYR A 107 9.44 -2.14 -7.62
CA TYR A 107 8.46 -3.18 -7.33
C TYR A 107 8.85 -4.52 -7.97
N ILE A 108 9.20 -4.53 -9.26
CA ILE A 108 9.62 -5.74 -9.99
C ILE A 108 10.90 -6.32 -9.40
N ASP A 109 11.83 -5.49 -8.96
CA ASP A 109 13.08 -5.93 -8.33
C ASP A 109 12.84 -6.68 -7.02
N ILE A 110 11.91 -6.20 -6.18
CA ILE A 110 11.52 -6.92 -4.95
C ILE A 110 10.82 -8.24 -5.29
N GLU A 111 9.96 -8.24 -6.32
CA GLU A 111 9.30 -9.46 -6.79
C GLU A 111 10.30 -10.47 -7.37
N LYS A 112 11.36 -10.01 -8.05
CA LYS A 112 12.45 -10.86 -8.56
C LYS A 112 13.22 -11.54 -7.44
N VAL A 113 13.50 -10.84 -6.33
CA VAL A 113 14.12 -11.49 -5.15
C VAL A 113 13.19 -12.56 -4.58
N ARG A 114 11.86 -12.33 -4.58
CA ARG A 114 10.87 -13.29 -4.08
C ARG A 114 10.69 -14.51 -4.98
N PHE A 115 10.67 -14.32 -6.29
CA PHE A 115 10.28 -15.37 -7.25
C PHE A 115 11.44 -15.92 -8.08
N GLY A 116 12.64 -15.35 -7.94
CA GLY A 116 13.83 -15.71 -8.71
C GLY A 116 13.60 -15.57 -10.21
N ASP A 117 14.09 -16.55 -10.97
CA ASP A 117 14.07 -16.56 -12.44
C ASP A 117 12.67 -16.73 -13.07
N LYS A 118 11.60 -16.78 -12.26
CA LYS A 118 10.23 -16.92 -12.74
C LYS A 118 9.62 -15.62 -13.26
N ILE A 119 10.36 -14.51 -13.19
CA ILE A 119 9.94 -13.19 -13.69
C ILE A 119 10.88 -12.75 -14.81
N ASP A 120 10.38 -12.82 -16.04
CA ASP A 120 11.00 -12.14 -17.19
C ASP A 120 10.31 -10.79 -17.41
N TYR A 121 11.10 -9.72 -17.52
CA TYR A 121 10.62 -8.35 -17.64
C TYR A 121 11.36 -7.65 -18.78
N ARG A 122 10.60 -7.08 -19.71
CA ARG A 122 11.11 -6.26 -20.82
C ARG A 122 10.42 -4.91 -20.81
N GLU A 123 11.23 -3.86 -20.96
CA GLU A 123 10.80 -2.49 -21.18
C GLU A 123 10.93 -2.15 -22.66
N ASP A 124 9.89 -1.59 -23.25
CA ASP A 124 9.94 -0.97 -24.58
C ASP A 124 9.33 0.43 -24.47
N ILE A 125 10.18 1.44 -24.35
CA ILE A 125 9.80 2.80 -23.97
C ILE A 125 10.52 3.79 -24.88
N GLY A 126 9.75 4.61 -25.59
CA GLY A 126 10.31 5.74 -26.34
C GLY A 126 10.87 6.79 -25.39
N SER A 127 12.11 7.23 -25.63
CA SER A 127 12.82 8.20 -24.77
C SER A 127 12.07 9.51 -24.56
N ASN A 128 11.26 9.94 -25.53
CA ASN A 128 10.47 11.17 -25.47
C ASN A 128 9.25 11.08 -24.52
N CYS A 129 8.94 9.90 -23.99
CA CYS A 129 7.76 9.67 -23.17
C CYS A 129 8.02 9.87 -21.67
N LEU A 130 9.28 9.86 -21.22
CA LEU A 130 9.65 9.83 -19.80
C LEU A 130 9.28 11.13 -19.06
N ASP A 131 9.32 12.26 -19.74
CA ASP A 131 9.03 13.58 -19.16
C ASP A 131 7.54 13.97 -19.21
N LEU A 132 6.68 13.11 -19.77
CA LEU A 132 5.24 13.37 -19.76
C LEU A 132 4.71 13.37 -18.33
N ALA A 133 4.01 14.45 -17.97
CA ALA A 133 3.27 14.53 -16.72
C ALA A 133 2.07 13.58 -16.79
N VAL A 134 2.07 12.58 -15.92
CA VAL A 134 0.99 11.61 -15.76
C VAL A 134 0.39 11.74 -14.35
N PRO A 135 -0.90 11.42 -14.17
CA PRO A 135 -1.45 11.26 -12.84
C PRO A 135 -0.65 10.22 -12.04
N SER A 136 -0.31 10.57 -10.80
CA SER A 136 0.45 9.70 -9.91
C SER A 136 -0.29 8.37 -9.67
N MET A 137 0.45 7.28 -9.51
CA MET A 137 -0.07 5.93 -9.26
C MET A 137 -0.84 5.27 -10.42
N ILE A 138 -0.66 5.70 -11.67
CA ILE A 138 -1.26 5.01 -12.82
C ILE A 138 -0.65 3.63 -13.07
N ILE A 139 0.65 3.44 -12.77
CA ILE A 139 1.34 2.18 -13.09
C ILE A 139 1.21 1.14 -11.96
N GLN A 140 1.05 1.57 -10.71
CA GLN A 140 0.90 0.69 -9.54
C GLN A 140 -0.20 -0.42 -9.67
N PRO A 141 -1.37 -0.19 -10.30
CA PRO A 141 -2.39 -1.21 -10.50
C PRO A 141 -1.96 -2.35 -11.44
N PHE A 142 -1.06 -2.11 -12.38
CA PHE A 142 -0.66 -3.12 -13.38
C PHE A 142 0.20 -4.23 -12.78
N GLY A 143 1.06 -3.91 -11.80
CA GLY A 143 1.80 -4.91 -11.03
C GLY A 143 0.87 -5.93 -10.34
N LYS A 144 -0.27 -5.48 -9.79
CA LYS A 144 -1.27 -6.37 -9.19
C LYS A 144 -1.92 -7.31 -10.22
N CYS A 145 -2.17 -6.83 -11.44
CA CYS A 145 -2.81 -7.63 -12.49
C CYS A 145 -1.86 -8.70 -13.07
N TYR A 146 -0.56 -8.41 -13.17
CA TYR A 146 0.43 -9.41 -13.61
C TYR A 146 0.56 -10.57 -12.59
N GLN A 147 0.57 -10.28 -11.29
CA GLN A 147 0.68 -11.29 -10.23
C GLN A 147 -0.47 -12.30 -10.25
N THR A 148 -1.72 -11.85 -10.40
CA THR A 148 -2.89 -12.74 -10.45
C THR A 148 -2.86 -13.66 -11.68
N ARG A 149 -2.24 -13.23 -12.79
CA ARG A 149 -2.11 -14.04 -14.00
C ARG A 149 -0.94 -15.04 -13.94
N SER A 150 0.21 -14.65 -13.37
CA SER A 150 1.38 -15.52 -13.21
C SER A 150 1.10 -16.73 -12.28
N VAL A 151 0.46 -16.50 -11.14
CA VAL A 151 0.13 -17.56 -10.15
C VAL A 151 -0.78 -18.64 -10.73
N ARG A 152 -1.61 -18.31 -11.74
CA ARG A 152 -2.50 -19.27 -12.40
C ARG A 152 -1.81 -20.18 -13.41
N LYS A 153 -0.65 -19.81 -13.96
CA LYS A 153 0.00 -20.59 -15.04
C LYS A 153 0.84 -21.75 -14.50
N SER A 154 1.27 -21.72 -13.24
CA SER A 154 2.13 -22.75 -12.63
C SER A 154 1.41 -24.03 -12.18
N ARG A 155 0.08 -24.14 -12.33
CA ARG A 155 -0.70 -25.31 -11.85
C ARG A 155 -1.26 -26.21 -12.95
N LYS A 156 -0.87 -26.02 -14.22
CA LYS A 156 -1.44 -26.75 -15.37
C LYS A 156 -0.44 -27.41 -16.34
N SER A 157 0.86 -27.48 -16.04
CA SER A 157 1.82 -28.20 -16.90
C SER A 157 2.17 -29.62 -16.45
N ASP A 158 1.82 -30.07 -15.25
CA ASP A 158 2.26 -31.38 -14.72
C ASP A 158 1.26 -32.54 -14.92
N HIS A 159 0.21 -32.39 -15.73
CA HIS A 159 -0.78 -33.46 -15.95
C HIS A 159 -1.04 -33.84 -17.41
N GLN A 160 -0.23 -33.34 -18.36
CA GLN A 160 -0.39 -33.64 -19.78
C GLN A 160 0.73 -34.52 -20.37
N SER A 161 1.71 -34.98 -19.57
CA SER A 161 2.79 -35.89 -20.05
C SER A 161 2.53 -37.38 -19.76
N ASP A 162 1.57 -37.72 -18.89
CA ASP A 162 1.34 -39.11 -18.45
C ASP A 162 0.11 -39.78 -19.09
N ARG A 163 -0.56 -39.12 -20.04
CA ARG A 163 -1.77 -39.66 -20.69
C ARG A 163 -1.60 -40.14 -22.14
N GLU A 164 -0.40 -40.04 -22.72
CA GLU A 164 -0.11 -40.53 -24.08
C GLU A 164 0.69 -41.85 -24.14
N LYS A 165 1.02 -42.48 -23.01
CA LYS A 165 1.74 -43.78 -22.98
C LYS A 165 0.91 -44.99 -22.55
N LYS A 166 -0.42 -44.97 -22.72
CA LYS A 166 -1.28 -46.06 -22.22
C LYS A 166 -2.25 -46.72 -23.22
N TRP A 167 -2.04 -46.62 -24.54
CA TRP A 167 -2.87 -47.36 -25.51
C TRP A 167 -2.16 -47.99 -26.72
N SER A 168 -1.07 -48.71 -26.49
CA SER A 168 -0.62 -49.73 -27.45
C SER A 168 -0.45 -51.06 -26.72
N LEU A 169 -1.58 -51.75 -26.54
CA LEU A 169 -1.59 -53.16 -26.20
C LEU A 169 -1.00 -53.99 -27.36
N PRO A 170 -0.30 -55.08 -27.06
CA PRO A 170 0.19 -56.02 -28.06
C PRO A 170 -0.91 -57.00 -28.44
N GLU A 171 -1.04 -57.36 -29.72
CA GLU A 171 -1.65 -58.63 -30.10
C GLU A 171 -1.24 -59.01 -31.53
N THR A 172 -0.53 -60.16 -31.58
CA THR A 172 -0.39 -61.16 -32.66
C THR A 172 0.09 -60.75 -34.05
#